data_AF-A0A3B8ZDK3-F1
#
_entry.id   AF-A0A3B8ZDK3-F1
#
_cell.length_a   1.000
_cell.length_b   1.000
_cell.length_c   1.000
_cell.angle_alpha   90.00
_cell.angle_beta   90.00
_cell.angle_gamma   90.00
#
_symmetry.space_group_name_H-M   'P 1'
#
loop_
_entity.id
_entity.type
_entity.pdbx_description
1 polymer ?
#
loop_
_entity_poly.entity_id
_entity_poly.type
_entity_poly.pdbx_seq_one_letter_code
_entity_poly.pdbx_strand_id
1 'polypeptide(L)' 'MNSSLYTPFTLGTMINRLLHSAYMTDVHCQCTGSQVVLRGRVATARAKQRAASLARKVCGMGEISNEIHVVG' A
#
# COMPACT_ATOMS: atom_id res chain seq x y z
N MET A 1 -20.34 17.84 9.63
CA MET A 1 -18.91 17.54 9.41
C MET A 1 -18.81 16.05 9.10
N ASN A 2 -18.68 15.71 7.81
CA ASN A 2 -18.72 14.31 7.33
C ASN A 2 -17.35 13.66 7.49
N SER A 3 -17.03 13.20 8.70
CA SER A 3 -15.93 12.28 8.94
C SER A 3 -16.35 10.88 8.51
N SER A 4 -16.44 10.67 7.19
CA SER A 4 -16.62 9.36 6.57
C SER A 4 -15.45 8.46 6.93
N LEU A 5 -15.61 7.74 8.04
CA LEU A 5 -15.16 6.38 8.30
C LEU A 5 -14.00 5.88 7.41
N TYR A 6 -12.83 6.52 7.48
CA TYR A 6 -11.59 5.90 7.03
C TYR A 6 -11.16 4.90 8.10
N THR A 7 -11.89 3.78 8.16
CA THR A 7 -11.42 2.65 8.96
C THR A 7 -10.17 2.09 8.27
N PRO A 8 -9.10 1.77 9.02
CA PRO A 8 -7.83 1.28 8.47
C PRO A 8 -8.02 0.06 7.55
N PHE A 9 -9.10 -0.70 7.77
CA PHE A 9 -9.50 -1.86 6.96
C PHE A 9 -9.87 -1.51 5.51
N THR A 10 -10.59 -0.41 5.30
CA THR A 10 -11.05 0.00 3.96
C THR A 10 -9.88 0.51 3.13
N LEU A 11 -8.95 1.22 3.77
CA LEU A 11 -7.73 1.72 3.15
C LEU A 11 -6.80 0.58 2.70
N GLY A 12 -6.56 -0.37 3.60
CA GLY A 12 -5.78 -1.56 3.29
C GLY A 12 -6.40 -2.36 2.14
N THR A 13 -7.73 -2.49 2.13
CA THR A 13 -8.41 -3.21 1.04
C THR A 13 -8.25 -2.51 -0.30
N MET A 14 -8.36 -1.18 -0.36
CA MET A 14 -8.19 -0.42 -1.61
C MET A 14 -6.76 -0.52 -2.17
N ILE A 15 -5.75 -0.37 -1.31
CA ILE A 15 -4.35 -0.50 -1.72
C ILE A 15 -4.08 -1.94 -2.20
N ASN A 16 -4.55 -2.96 -1.47
CA ASN A 16 -4.39 -4.36 -1.86
C ASN A 16 -5.06 -4.67 -3.21
N ARG A 17 -6.24 -4.08 -3.48
CA ARG A 17 -6.94 -4.21 -4.77
C ARG A 17 -6.17 -3.58 -5.92
N LEU A 18 -5.57 -2.41 -5.70
CA LEU A 18 -4.74 -1.72 -6.69
C LEU A 18 -3.44 -2.47 -7.00
N LEU A 19 -2.83 -3.09 -5.99
CA LEU A 19 -1.64 -3.92 -6.14
C LEU A 19 -1.94 -5.19 -6.95
N HIS A 20 -3.06 -5.86 -6.64
CA HIS A 20 -3.55 -6.98 -7.45
C HIS A 20 -3.78 -6.59 -8.92
N SER A 21 -4.36 -5.41 -9.18
CA SER A 21 -4.52 -4.89 -10.55
C SER A 21 -3.19 -4.62 -11.27
N ALA A 22 -2.09 -4.47 -10.53
CA ALA A 22 -0.76 -4.24 -11.07
C ALA A 22 0.07 -5.53 -11.21
N TYR A 23 -0.57 -6.71 -11.13
CA TYR A 23 0.08 -8.04 -11.08
C TYR A 23 1.04 -8.22 -9.89
N MET A 24 0.85 -7.46 -8.81
CA MET A 24 1.60 -7.59 -7.57
C MET A 24 0.79 -8.41 -6.55
N THR A 25 0.58 -9.69 -6.85
CA THR A 25 -0.19 -10.62 -5.99
C THR A 25 0.49 -10.92 -4.65
N ASP A 26 1.81 -10.74 -4.57
CA ASP A 26 2.62 -11.00 -3.36
C ASP A 26 2.86 -9.76 -2.49
N VAL A 27 2.12 -8.67 -2.71
CA VAL A 27 2.25 -7.43 -1.94
C VAL A 27 1.01 -7.17 -1.10
N HIS A 28 1.20 -7.13 0.21
CA HIS A 28 0.21 -6.74 1.19
C HIS A 28 0.51 -5.36 1.76
N CYS A 29 -0.55 -4.64 2.11
CA CYS A 29 -0.47 -3.39 2.85
C CYS A 29 -1.17 -3.55 4.19
N GLN A 30 -0.52 -3.05 5.24
CA GLN A 30 -1.03 -3.06 6.59
C GLN A 30 -1.09 -1.62 7.09
N CYS A 31 -2.24 -1.21 7.62
CA CYS A 31 -2.46 0.15 8.09
C CYS A 31 -2.67 0.10 9.60
N THR A 32 -1.79 0.75 10.36
CA THR A 32 -1.83 0.77 11.83
C THR A 32 -1.82 2.22 12.29
N GLY A 33 -2.99 2.71 12.73
CA GLY A 33 -3.14 4.10 13.16
C GLY A 33 -2.85 5.09 12.04
N SER A 34 -1.75 5.85 12.16
CA SER A 34 -1.27 6.84 11.19
C SER A 34 -0.19 6.34 10.23
N GLN A 35 0.23 5.08 10.35
CA GLN A 35 1.32 4.50 9.56
C GLN A 35 0.79 3.42 8.60
N VAL A 36 1.30 3.45 7.36
CA VAL A 36 1.08 2.37 6.38
C VAL A 36 2.37 1.63 6.12
N VAL A 37 2.31 0.31 6.26
CA VAL A 37 3.42 -0.59 6.00
C VAL A 37 3.08 -1.43 4.77
N LEU A 38 3.89 -1.30 3.72
CA LEU A 38 3.81 -2.13 2.52
C LEU A 38 4.82 -3.27 2.64
N ARG A 39 4.36 -4.51 2.59
CA ARG A 39 5.19 -5.72 2.69
C ARG A 39 4.91 -6.62 1.51
N GLY A 40 5.95 -7.27 0.99
CA GLY A 40 5.76 -8.24 -0.07
C GLY A 40 6.95 -8.40 -0.98
N ARG A 41 6.72 -9.13 -2.06
CA ARG A 41 7.74 -9.40 -3.08
C ARG A 41 7.28 -8.87 -4.43
N VAL A 42 8.20 -8.22 -5.14
CA VAL A 42 7.97 -7.75 -6.50
C VAL A 42 9.13 -8.15 -7.39
N ALA A 43 8.84 -8.42 -8.67
CA ALA A 43 9.86 -8.80 -9.64
C ALA A 43 10.75 -7.62 -10.08
N THR A 44 10.34 -6.37 -9.84
CA THR A 44 11.09 -5.19 -10.33
C THR A 44 11.08 -4.03 -9.34
N ALA A 45 12.16 -3.23 -9.32
CA ALA A 45 12.23 -2.00 -8.53
C ALA A 45 11.15 -0.98 -8.94
N ARG A 46 10.75 -0.98 -10.22
CA ARG A 46 9.67 -0.13 -10.74
C ARG A 46 8.32 -0.46 -10.10
N ALA A 47 8.06 -1.75 -9.87
CA ALA A 47 6.88 -2.20 -9.14
C ALA A 47 6.90 -1.70 -7.69
N LYS A 48 8.04 -1.83 -6.99
CA LYS A 48 8.23 -1.29 -5.63
C LYS A 48 7.94 0.21 -5.54
N GLN A 49 8.43 1.00 -6.50
CA GLN A 49 8.17 2.45 -6.55
C GLN A 49 6.71 2.78 -6.83
N ARG A 50 6.05 2.06 -7.74
CA ARG A 50 4.61 2.24 -8.02
C ARG A 50 3.77 1.96 -6.79
N ALA A 51 4.03 0.86 -6.08
CA ALA A 51 3.32 0.49 -4.86
C ALA A 51 3.39 1.61 -3.81
N ALA A 52 4.57 2.17 -3.56
CA ALA A 52 4.75 3.28 -2.62
C ALA A 52 4.01 4.56 -3.06
N SER A 53 4.03 4.89 -4.35
CA SER A 53 3.30 6.05 -4.86
C SER A 53 1.77 5.88 -4.83
N LEU A 54 1.27 4.67 -5.06
CA LEU A 54 -0.15 4.36 -4.91
C LEU A 54 -0.58 4.46 -3.45
N ALA A 55 0.20 3.89 -2.53
CA ALA A 55 -0.06 4.00 -1.10
C ALA A 55 -0.07 5.46 -0.62
N ARG A 56 0.86 6.30 -1.09
CA ARG A 56 0.84 7.76 -0.83
C ARG A 56 -0.45 8.41 -1.29
N LYS A 57 -0.89 8.11 -2.51
CA LYS A 57 -2.11 8.70 -3.09
C LYS A 57 -3.37 8.31 -2.33
N VAL A 58 -3.47 7.05 -1.90
CA VAL A 58 -4.66 6.52 -1.23
C VAL A 58 -4.68 6.94 0.24
N CYS A 59 -3.53 6.90 0.90
CA CYS A 59 -3.46 7.06 2.34
C CYS A 59 -3.61 8.50 2.80
N GLY A 60 -3.01 9.47 2.10
CA GLY A 60 -2.94 10.85 2.61
C GLY A 60 -2.26 11.00 3.98
N MET A 61 -1.79 9.91 4.60
CA MET A 61 -1.13 9.90 5.91
C MET A 61 0.38 10.11 5.77
N GLY A 62 0.96 10.70 6.82
CA GLY A 62 2.32 11.23 6.80
C GLY A 62 3.43 10.18 6.77
N GLU A 63 3.18 8.93 7.17
CA GLU A 63 4.22 7.89 7.26
C GLU A 63 3.87 6.62 6.48
N ILE A 64 4.74 6.32 5.50
CA ILE A 64 4.64 5.13 4.67
C ILE A 64 5.98 4.38 4.75
N SER A 65 5.95 3.23 5.39
CA SER A 65 7.06 2.29 5.44
C SER A 65 6.96 1.32 4.25
N ASN A 66 8.02 1.29 3.43
CA ASN A 66 8.08 0.43 2.26
C ASN A 66 9.07 -0.72 2.48
N GLU A 67 8.56 -1.83 3.00
CA GLU A 67 9.28 -3.08 3.24
C GLU A 67 9.08 -4.09 2.09
N ILE A 68 8.86 -3.61 0.86
CA ILE A 68 8.78 -4.48 -0.31
C ILE A 68 10.19 -4.95 -0.72
N HIS A 69 10.35 -6.25 -0.89
CA HIS A 69 11.57 -6.87 -1.40
C HIS A 69 11.50 -7.08 -2.91
N VAL A 70 12.56 -6.69 -3.62
CA VAL A 70 12.68 -6.94 -5.06
C VAL A 70 13.37 -8.29 -5.24
N VAL A 71 12.63 -9.26 -5.77
CA VAL A 71 13.13 -10.57 -6.19
C VAL A 71 13.36 -10.50 -7.70
N GLY A 72 14.40 -9.77 -8.08
CA GLY A 72 14.86 -9.65 -9.47
C GLY A 72 15.85 -10.75 -9.81
#